data_AF-A0A2G6DMY8-F1
#
_entry.id   AF-A0A2G6DMY8-F1
#
_cell.length_a   1.000
_cell.length_b   1.000
_cell.length_c   1.000
_cell.angle_alpha   90.00
_cell.angle_beta   90.00
_cell.angle_gamma   90.00
#
_symmetry.space_group_name_H-M   'P 1'
#
loop_
_entity.id
_entity.type
_entity.pdbx_description
1 polymer ?
#
loop_
_entity_poly.entity_id
_entity_poly.type
_entity_poly.pdbx_seq_one_letter_code
_entity_poly.pdbx_strand_id
1 'polypeptide(L)' 'MNIWIMRHGEAAFNASVDHQRSLTDNGRKKARAQGEWL' A
#
# COMPACT_ATOMS: atom_id res chain seq x y z
N MET A 1 6.35 19.95 -14.80
CA MET A 1 6.39 19.50 -13.39
C MET A 1 5.71 18.15 -13.33
N ASN A 2 6.34 17.17 -12.67
CA ASN A 2 5.80 15.81 -12.62
C ASN A 2 5.20 15.56 -11.24
N ILE A 3 3.96 15.06 -11.20
CA ILE A 3 3.28 14.65 -9.97
C ILE A 3 3.00 13.15 -10.11
N TRP A 4 3.41 12.38 -9.12
CA TRP A 4 3.24 10.93 -9.08
C TRP A 4 2.19 10.60 -8.02
N ILE A 5 1.07 10.03 -8.44
CA ILE A 5 -0.05 9.66 -7.56
C ILE A 5 -0.08 8.14 -7.47
N MET A 6 0.01 7.61 -6.24
CA MET A 6 0.00 6.18 -5.97
C MET A 6 -1.10 5.84 -4.97
N ARG A 7 -1.86 4.77 -5.25
CA ARG A 7 -2.81 4.20 -4.29
C ARG A 7 -2.06 3.39 -3.22
N HIS A 8 -2.59 3.37 -2.00
CA HIS A 8 -2.06 2.52 -0.92
C HIS A 8 -1.97 1.04 -1.36
N GLY A 9 -1.03 0.30 -0.77
CA GLY A 9 -0.88 -1.14 -1.01
C GLY A 9 -2.06 -1.94 -0.47
N GLU A 10 -2.09 -3.24 -0.77
CA GLU A 10 -3.11 -4.15 -0.25
C GLU A 10 -3.18 -4.11 1.28
N ALA A 11 -4.36 -3.79 1.83
CA ALA A 11 -4.61 -3.70 3.25
C ALA A 11 -5.33 -4.96 3.77
N ALA A 12 -5.07 -5.32 5.03
CA ALA A 12 -5.73 -6.42 5.71
C ALA A 12 -7.25 -6.26 5.68
N PHE A 13 -8.00 -7.37 5.66
CA PHE A 13 -9.46 -7.33 5.60
C PHE A 13 -10.08 -6.88 6.93
N ASN A 14 -9.54 -7.34 8.06
CA ASN A 14 -10.06 -7.07 9.39
C ASN A 14 -9.16 -6.10 10.18
N ALA A 15 -9.80 -5.18 10.91
CA ALA A 15 -9.24 -4.34 11.98
C ALA A 15 -10.40 -3.89 12.88
N SER A 16 -10.12 -3.30 14.06
CA SER A 16 -11.20 -2.78 14.92
C SER A 16 -11.95 -1.61 14.28
N VAL A 17 -11.25 -0.80 13.47
CA VAL A 17 -11.79 0.32 12.68
C VAL A 17 -10.98 0.45 11.39
N ASP A 18 -11.58 0.99 10.32
CA ASP A 18 -10.99 0.97 8.96
C ASP A 18 -9.61 1.66 8.88
N HIS A 19 -9.42 2.79 9.56
CA HIS A 19 -8.15 3.52 9.55
C HIS A 19 -7.00 2.79 10.28
N GLN A 20 -7.30 1.73 11.05
CA GLN A 20 -6.29 0.89 11.72
C GLN A 20 -5.85 -0.30 10.86
N ARG A 21 -6.33 -0.43 9.61
CA ARG A 21 -5.95 -1.55 8.74
C ARG A 21 -4.50 -1.43 8.29
N SER A 22 -3.70 -2.41 8.69
CA SER A 22 -2.31 -2.55 8.24
C SER A 22 -2.21 -3.15 6.84
N LEU A 23 -1.10 -2.87 6.14
CA LEU A 23 -0.79 -3.54 4.88
C LEU A 23 -0.55 -5.04 5.10
N THR A 24 -1.05 -5.87 4.18
CA THR A 24 -0.68 -7.28 4.12
C THR A 24 0.77 -7.43 3.67
N ASP A 25 1.36 -8.61 3.86
CA ASP A 25 2.71 -8.92 3.36
C ASP A 25 2.81 -8.71 1.85
N ASN A 26 1.75 -9.07 1.11
CA ASN A 26 1.66 -8.82 -0.32
C ASN A 26 1.58 -7.33 -0.65
N GLY A 27 0.79 -6.58 0.12
CA GLY A 27 0.70 -5.12 0.00
C GLY A 27 2.04 -4.42 0.16
N ARG A 28 2.84 -4.85 1.15
CA ARG A 28 4.19 -4.33 1.38
C ARG A 28 5.15 -4.68 0.23
N LYS A 29 5.12 -5.92 -0.25
CA LYS A 29 5.96 -6.36 -1.39
C LYS A 29 5.65 -5.58 -2.67
N LYS A 30 4.37 -5.39 -3.00
CA LYS A 30 3.95 -4.65 -4.19
C LYS A 30 4.27 -3.17 -4.11
N ALA A 31 4.06 -2.55 -2.93
CA ALA A 31 4.42 -1.15 -2.73
C ALA A 31 5.92 -0.92 -2.95
N ARG A 32 6.77 -1.84 -2.46
CA ARG A 32 8.21 -1.81 -2.71
C ARG A 32 8.56 -1.99 -4.19
N ALA A 33 7.99 -2.99 -4.85
CA ALA A 33 8.26 -3.24 -6.27
C ALA A 33 7.87 -2.03 -7.16
N GLN A 34 6.76 -1.35 -6.84
CA GLN A 34 6.37 -0.12 -7.53
C GLN A 34 7.39 1.00 -7.30
N GLY A 35 7.91 1.13 -6.08
CA GLY A 35 8.95 2.12 -5.75
C GLY A 35 10.32 1.81 -6.37
N GLU A 36 10.65 0.53 -6.58
CA GLU A 36 11.87 0.12 -7.29
C GLU A 36 11.77 0.29 -8.81
N TRP A 37 10.55 0.35 -9.35
CA TRP A 37 10.30 0.58 -10.79
C TRP A 37 10.29 2.06 -11.18
N LEU A 38 9.91 2.95 -10.25
CA LEU A 38 9.90 4.40 -10.44
C LEU A 38 11.33 4.99 -10.47
#